data_AF-A0A376DKL1-F1
#
_entry.id   AF-A0A376DKL1-F1
#
_cell.length_a   1.000
_cell.length_b   1.000
_cell.length_c   1.000
_cell.angle_alpha   90.00
_cell.angle_beta   90.00
_cell.angle_gamma   90.00
#
_symmetry.space_group_name_H-M   'P 1'
#
loop_
_entity.id
_entity.type
_entity.pdbx_description
1 polymer ?
#
loop_
_entity_poly.entity_id
_entity_poly.type
_entity_poly.pdbx_seq_one_letter_code
_entity_poly.pdbx_strand_id
1 'polypeptide(L)'
;MLQAIKKIIIMTIVNIIFFYSFQSTADEMVLIKKYGFGLERDIKGRPLIYPIENYDECKKKCNHMNYIADVNAQLAMSKKNNRIFANITFTNNSSTTYFFSKYYLPMKVKDGKGDEYDAICKKPFRINSGNITLDYLGGSCPFEINTNPERWNTIKPGRSFLLSITLNDIYAFIPGDNYYFIKSSGYKFVNDKWFTLKSINNIFLYFLNLKINCADDFFDINNFTTCNNLLLDEKKHFFINQLWAIEDEKNSIYVTPDEISISIDGDNLKLPY
;
A
#
# COMPACT_ATOMS: atom_id res chain seq x y z
N MET A 1 -8.34 12.24 -75.00
CA MET A 1 -9.21 11.86 -73.88
C MET A 1 -8.53 10.90 -72.90
N LEU A 2 -7.98 9.76 -73.37
CA LEU A 2 -7.29 8.76 -72.53
C LEU A 2 -6.09 9.31 -71.71
N GLN A 3 -5.33 10.25 -72.29
CA GLN A 3 -4.15 10.87 -71.67
C GLN A 3 -4.52 11.82 -70.50
N ALA A 4 -5.67 12.49 -70.59
CA ALA A 4 -6.16 13.39 -69.54
C ALA A 4 -6.67 12.60 -68.33
N ILE A 5 -7.38 11.50 -68.58
CA ILE A 5 -7.85 10.57 -67.53
C ILE A 5 -6.66 9.98 -66.76
N LYS A 6 -5.59 9.59 -67.46
CA LYS A 6 -4.37 9.06 -66.82
C LYS A 6 -3.70 10.08 -65.90
N LYS A 7 -3.65 11.36 -66.28
CA LYS A 7 -3.11 12.43 -65.42
C LYS A 7 -3.98 12.66 -64.18
N ILE A 8 -5.30 12.65 -64.33
CA ILE A 8 -6.22 12.82 -63.20
C ILE A 8 -6.04 11.67 -62.20
N ILE A 9 -6.00 10.42 -62.66
CA ILE A 9 -5.81 9.25 -61.79
C ILE A 9 -4.48 9.33 -61.02
N ILE A 10 -3.38 9.70 -61.68
CA ILE A 10 -2.08 9.85 -61.03
C ILE A 10 -2.13 10.96 -59.97
N MET A 11 -2.76 12.10 -60.27
CA MET A 11 -2.87 13.21 -59.34
C MET A 11 -3.74 12.87 -58.12
N THR A 12 -4.80 12.07 -58.31
CA THR A 12 -5.63 11.56 -57.21
C THR A 12 -4.87 10.58 -56.33
N ILE A 13 -4.09 9.66 -56.92
CA ILE A 13 -3.26 8.72 -56.17
C ILE A 13 -2.20 9.45 -55.36
N VAL A 14 -1.52 10.44 -55.96
CA VAL A 14 -0.50 11.24 -55.26
C VAL A 14 -1.13 12.02 -54.09
N ASN A 15 -2.30 12.63 -54.27
CA ASN A 15 -2.99 13.34 -53.19
C ASN A 15 -3.46 12.41 -52.08
N ILE A 16 -3.93 11.19 -52.40
CA ILE A 16 -4.30 10.19 -51.40
C ILE A 16 -3.06 9.77 -50.60
N ILE A 17 -1.93 9.49 -51.25
CA ILE A 17 -0.67 9.15 -50.58
C ILE A 17 -0.19 10.31 -49.70
N PHE A 18 -0.31 11.56 -50.18
CA PHE A 18 0.03 12.75 -49.41
C PHE A 18 -0.88 12.90 -48.18
N PHE A 19 -2.19 12.67 -48.31
CA PHE A 19 -3.14 12.68 -47.19
C PHE A 19 -2.86 11.58 -46.16
N TYR A 20 -2.48 10.37 -46.59
CA TYR A 20 -2.08 9.30 -45.68
C TYR A 20 -0.73 9.58 -45.00
N SER A 21 0.21 10.27 -45.66
CA SER A 21 1.48 10.66 -45.05
C SER A 21 1.34 11.73 -43.96
N PHE A 22 0.26 12.53 -44.00
CA PHE A 22 -0.09 13.47 -42.93
C PHE A 22 -0.98 12.87 -41.83
N GLN A 23 -1.41 11.61 -41.97
CA GLN A 23 -2.08 10.85 -40.90
C GLN A 23 -1.11 10.07 -40.02
N SER A 24 0.14 10.50 -39.92
CA SER A 24 0.96 10.15 -38.75
C SER A 24 0.32 10.82 -37.53
N THR A 25 -0.64 10.14 -36.92
CA THR A 25 -0.85 10.31 -35.49
C THR A 25 0.47 9.89 -34.87
N ALA A 26 1.21 10.87 -34.37
CA ALA A 26 2.17 10.61 -33.34
C ALA A 26 1.38 9.99 -32.17
N ASP A 27 1.25 8.66 -32.17
CA ASP A 27 1.17 7.87 -30.94
C ASP A 27 2.55 8.00 -30.26
N GLU A 28 2.93 9.23 -29.94
CA GLU A 28 3.92 9.48 -28.92
C GLU A 28 3.27 8.97 -27.64
N MET A 29 3.65 7.75 -27.27
CA MET A 29 3.42 7.25 -25.93
C MET A 29 4.08 8.28 -25.00
N VAL A 30 3.28 9.21 -24.47
CA VAL A 30 3.74 10.21 -23.50
C VAL A 30 4.17 9.44 -22.27
N LEU A 31 5.45 9.06 -22.24
CA LEU A 31 6.07 8.37 -21.13
C LEU A 31 6.27 9.41 -20.04
N ILE A 32 5.26 9.58 -19.20
CA ILE A 32 5.35 10.43 -18.01
C ILE A 32 6.43 9.81 -17.12
N LYS A 33 7.63 10.39 -17.15
CA LYS A 33 8.72 10.00 -16.24
C LYS A 33 8.23 10.20 -14.81
N LYS A 34 8.26 9.12 -14.04
CA LYS A 34 7.95 9.11 -12.62
C LYS A 34 9.25 9.18 -11.82
N TYR A 35 9.17 9.84 -10.68
CA TYR A 35 10.31 10.07 -9.80
C TYR A 35 10.01 9.59 -8.40
N GLY A 36 11.04 9.15 -7.68
CA GLY A 36 11.02 8.87 -6.25
C GLY A 36 11.58 10.06 -5.48
N PHE A 37 11.18 10.20 -4.23
CA PHE A 37 11.79 11.15 -3.29
C PHE A 37 11.74 10.59 -1.88
N GLY A 38 12.89 10.54 -1.22
CA GLY A 38 12.94 10.14 0.18
C GLY A 38 13.88 8.98 0.50
N LEU A 39 14.22 8.08 -0.42
CA LEU A 39 15.18 7.00 -0.14
C LEU A 39 16.63 7.44 -0.40
N GLU A 40 16.89 7.98 -1.60
CA GLU A 40 18.21 8.48 -1.96
C GLU A 40 18.58 9.75 -1.17
N ARG A 41 19.86 9.90 -0.87
CA ARG A 41 20.41 10.93 0.01
C ARG A 41 21.63 11.58 -0.63
N ASP A 42 21.79 12.88 -0.46
CA ASP A 42 23.02 13.59 -0.82
C ASP A 42 24.14 13.36 0.22
N ILE A 43 25.32 13.91 -0.04
CA ILE A 43 26.51 13.80 0.84
C ILE A 43 26.24 14.37 2.25
N LYS A 44 25.25 15.25 2.40
CA LYS A 44 24.83 15.86 3.67
C LYS A 44 23.65 15.12 4.32
N GLY A 45 23.22 13.99 3.76
CA GLY A 45 22.07 13.21 4.24
C GLY A 45 20.71 13.83 3.92
N ARG A 46 20.62 14.73 2.92
CA ARG A 46 19.33 15.31 2.51
C ARG A 46 18.66 14.45 1.44
N PRO A 47 17.34 14.24 1.49
CA PRO A 47 16.63 13.47 0.47
C PRO A 47 16.76 14.05 -0.95
N LEU A 48 16.86 13.16 -1.94
CA LEU A 48 16.99 13.51 -3.36
C LEU A 48 15.80 13.01 -4.19
N ILE A 49 15.54 13.72 -5.30
CA ILE A 49 14.62 13.28 -6.36
C ILE A 49 15.42 12.42 -7.34
N TYR A 50 14.91 11.23 -7.67
CA TYR A 50 15.56 10.30 -8.59
C TYR A 50 14.55 9.65 -9.55
N PRO A 51 14.96 9.28 -10.77
CA PRO A 51 14.07 8.61 -11.72
C PRO A 51 13.75 7.18 -11.26
N ILE A 52 12.48 6.76 -11.40
CA ILE A 52 12.09 5.37 -11.13
C ILE A 52 12.18 4.59 -12.45
N GLU A 53 13.12 3.65 -12.55
CA GLU A 53 13.20 2.71 -13.67
C GLU A 53 12.16 1.58 -13.52
N ASN A 54 11.57 1.12 -14.62
CA ASN A 54 10.56 0.05 -14.66
C ASN A 54 9.32 0.28 -13.80
N TYR A 55 8.46 1.20 -14.23
CA TYR A 55 7.08 1.21 -13.76
C TYR A 55 6.26 0.16 -14.51
N ASP A 56 6.51 -1.13 -14.21
CA ASP A 56 5.52 -2.17 -14.49
C ASP A 56 4.36 -1.94 -13.53
N GLU A 57 3.38 -1.18 -14.00
CA GLU A 57 2.11 -1.05 -13.33
C GLU A 57 1.45 -2.43 -13.34
N CYS A 58 1.70 -3.23 -12.30
CA CYS A 58 0.97 -4.46 -12.07
C CYS A 58 -0.50 -4.08 -11.89
N LYS A 59 -1.23 -4.00 -13.01
CA LYS A 59 -2.67 -3.79 -13.10
C LYS A 59 -3.38 -5.06 -12.65
N LYS A 60 -3.15 -5.48 -11.39
CA LYS A 60 -4.20 -6.22 -10.70
C LYS A 60 -5.28 -5.21 -10.38
N LYS A 61 -6.32 -5.18 -11.21
CA LYS A 61 -7.61 -4.62 -10.84
C LYS A 61 -8.06 -5.34 -9.57
N CYS A 62 -7.77 -4.76 -8.41
CA CYS A 62 -8.58 -5.02 -7.23
C CYS A 62 -9.92 -4.37 -7.54
N ASN A 63 -10.89 -5.15 -7.99
CA ASN A 63 -12.27 -4.71 -8.02
C ASN A 63 -12.63 -4.36 -6.59
N HIS A 64 -12.70 -3.07 -6.28
CA HIS A 64 -13.34 -2.58 -5.07
C HIS A 64 -14.84 -2.87 -5.27
N MET A 65 -15.29 -4.04 -4.82
CA MET A 65 -16.71 -4.22 -4.60
C MET A 65 -17.11 -3.28 -3.48
N ASN A 66 -17.86 -2.24 -3.81
CA ASN A 66 -18.53 -1.38 -2.84
C ASN A 66 -19.65 -2.18 -2.16
N TYR A 67 -19.26 -3.05 -1.23
CA TYR A 67 -20.17 -3.46 -0.19
C TYR A 67 -20.44 -2.24 0.69
N ILE A 68 -21.68 -2.10 1.19
CA ILE A 68 -21.94 -1.24 2.34
C ILE A 68 -20.97 -1.70 3.42
N ALA A 69 -19.95 -0.90 3.71
CA ALA A 69 -18.87 -1.35 4.55
C ALA A 69 -19.36 -1.41 5.99
N ASP A 70 -19.37 -2.62 6.56
CA ASP A 70 -19.64 -2.86 7.99
C ASP A 70 -18.83 -1.92 8.89
N VAL A 71 -17.61 -1.61 8.46
CA VAL A 71 -16.73 -0.61 9.07
C VAL A 71 -16.45 0.50 8.07
N ASN A 72 -16.87 1.72 8.38
CA ASN A 72 -16.53 2.92 7.63
C ASN A 72 -15.14 3.43 8.07
N ALA A 73 -14.37 4.04 7.17
CA ALA A 73 -13.12 4.70 7.51
C ALA A 73 -13.04 6.12 6.93
N GLN A 74 -12.70 7.08 7.79
CA GLN A 74 -12.48 8.47 7.41
C GLN A 74 -11.03 8.86 7.67
N LEU A 75 -10.35 9.33 6.62
CA LEU A 75 -8.99 9.88 6.72
C LEU A 75 -9.07 11.40 6.89
N ALA A 76 -8.36 11.92 7.88
CA ALA A 76 -8.17 13.34 8.12
C ALA A 76 -6.68 13.62 8.41
N MET A 77 -6.21 14.81 8.04
CA MET A 77 -4.86 15.26 8.37
C MET A 77 -4.91 16.29 9.48
N SER A 78 -3.91 16.25 10.36
CA SER A 78 -3.67 17.34 11.29
C SER A 78 -2.18 17.68 11.34
N LYS A 79 -1.87 18.96 11.52
CA LYS A 79 -0.51 19.43 11.75
C LYS A 79 -0.39 19.90 13.20
N LYS A 80 0.65 19.45 13.89
CA LYS A 80 1.01 19.93 15.22
C LYS A 80 2.50 20.15 15.27
N ASN A 81 2.92 21.39 15.49
CA ASN A 81 4.32 21.81 15.39
C ASN A 81 4.91 21.45 14.01
N ASN A 82 6.07 20.80 14.00
CA ASN A 82 6.78 20.31 12.82
C ASN A 82 6.39 18.85 12.45
N ARG A 83 5.21 18.40 12.87
CA ARG A 83 4.71 17.04 12.61
C ARG A 83 3.35 17.05 11.93
N ILE A 84 3.16 16.12 11.02
CA ILE A 84 1.92 15.87 10.30
C ILE A 84 1.41 14.49 10.67
N PHE A 85 0.13 14.43 11.01
CA PHE A 85 -0.55 13.22 11.46
C PHE A 85 -1.62 12.84 10.44
N ALA A 86 -1.58 11.58 10.02
CA ALA A 86 -2.68 10.92 9.35
C ALA A 86 -3.58 10.28 10.40
N ASN A 87 -4.79 10.79 10.55
CA ASN A 87 -5.79 10.31 11.50
C ASN A 87 -6.87 9.56 10.72
N ILE A 88 -6.95 8.25 10.94
CA ILE A 88 -7.98 7.40 10.35
C ILE A 88 -8.95 6.98 11.45
N THR A 89 -10.19 7.43 11.34
CA THR A 89 -11.27 7.01 12.22
C THR A 89 -12.01 5.86 11.55
N PHE A 90 -11.95 4.69 12.16
CA PHE A 90 -12.75 3.53 11.77
C PHE A 90 -14.01 3.48 12.64
N THR A 91 -15.19 3.40 12.03
CA THR A 91 -16.46 3.32 12.75
C THR A 91 -17.18 2.04 12.36
N ASN A 92 -17.43 1.18 13.34
CA ASN A 92 -18.17 -0.04 13.14
C ASN A 92 -19.68 0.25 13.14
N ASN A 93 -20.28 0.24 11.96
CA ASN A 93 -21.71 0.48 11.74
C ASN A 93 -22.52 -0.81 11.75
N SER A 94 -21.87 -1.97 11.82
CA SER A 94 -22.52 -3.29 11.84
C SER A 94 -22.93 -3.71 13.26
N SER A 95 -23.68 -4.81 13.34
CA SER A 95 -23.98 -5.52 14.59
C SER A 95 -22.88 -6.51 15.02
N THR A 96 -21.85 -6.71 14.19
CA THR A 96 -20.75 -7.65 14.44
C THR A 96 -19.60 -6.95 15.15
N THR A 97 -18.93 -7.63 16.09
CA THR A 97 -17.67 -7.10 16.65
C THR A 97 -16.52 -7.39 15.70
N TYR A 98 -15.75 -6.35 15.39
CA TYR A 98 -14.55 -6.48 14.54
C TYR A 98 -13.27 -6.28 15.35
N PHE A 99 -12.20 -6.87 14.86
CA PHE A 99 -10.88 -6.81 15.44
C PHE A 99 -9.89 -6.19 14.45
N PHE A 100 -9.12 -5.22 14.93
CA PHE A 100 -8.10 -4.50 14.17
C PHE A 100 -6.69 -4.85 14.67
N SER A 101 -5.83 -5.35 13.79
CA SER A 101 -4.51 -5.85 14.20
C SER A 101 -3.62 -4.71 14.70
N LYS A 102 -2.94 -4.93 15.82
CA LYS A 102 -1.89 -4.01 16.31
C LYS A 102 -0.71 -3.91 15.34
N TYR A 103 -0.60 -4.85 14.39
CA TYR A 103 0.37 -4.80 13.27
C TYR A 103 0.34 -3.50 12.47
N TYR A 104 -0.84 -2.86 12.38
CA TYR A 104 -1.01 -1.60 11.67
C TYR A 104 -0.72 -0.36 12.52
N LEU A 105 -0.50 -0.53 13.83
CA LEU A 105 -0.20 0.59 14.72
C LEU A 105 1.27 1.00 14.60
N PRO A 106 1.58 2.29 14.71
CA PRO A 106 2.96 2.73 14.85
C PRO A 106 3.56 2.22 16.15
N MET A 107 4.80 1.73 16.05
CA MET A 107 5.66 1.38 17.17
C MET A 107 6.61 2.54 17.43
N LYS A 108 6.79 2.92 18.70
CA LYS A 108 7.76 3.94 19.08
C LYS A 108 9.15 3.32 19.16
N VAL A 109 10.06 3.82 18.34
CA VAL A 109 11.46 3.41 18.28
C VAL A 109 12.33 4.62 18.59
N LYS A 110 13.47 4.39 19.25
CA LYS A 110 14.48 5.42 19.48
C LYS A 110 15.58 5.30 18.45
N ASP A 111 16.00 6.42 17.88
CA ASP A 111 17.17 6.47 17.02
C ASP A 111 18.48 6.41 17.85
N GLY A 112 19.63 6.41 17.18
CA GLY A 112 20.94 6.40 17.84
C GLY A 112 21.25 7.66 18.67
N LYS A 113 20.43 8.71 18.56
CA LYS A 113 20.51 9.95 19.35
C LYS A 113 19.51 9.97 20.51
N GLY A 114 18.64 8.96 20.60
CA GLY A 114 17.61 8.82 21.64
C GLY A 114 16.27 9.48 21.28
N ASP A 115 16.12 10.04 20.09
CA ASP A 115 14.87 10.65 19.62
C ASP A 115 13.85 9.56 19.28
N GLU A 116 12.61 9.73 19.73
CA GLU A 116 11.51 8.82 19.41
C GLU A 116 10.83 9.15 18.07
N TYR A 117 10.61 8.12 17.27
CA TYR A 117 9.89 8.17 16.00
C TYR A 117 8.95 6.97 15.82
N ASP A 118 7.95 7.12 14.95
CA ASP A 118 7.06 6.02 14.54
C ASP A 118 7.74 5.10 13.51
N ALA A 119 7.77 3.80 13.80
CA ALA A 119 8.05 2.74 12.83
C ALA A 119 6.79 1.93 12.56
N ILE A 120 6.57 1.50 11.31
CA ILE A 120 5.36 0.76 10.92
C ILE A 120 5.76 -0.47 10.11
N CYS A 121 5.06 -1.58 10.34
CA CYS A 121 5.41 -2.85 9.72
C CYS A 121 5.16 -2.92 8.19
N LYS A 122 4.23 -2.09 7.68
CA LYS A 122 3.80 -2.09 6.28
C LYS A 122 3.55 -0.67 5.82
N LYS A 123 3.96 -0.34 4.58
CA LYS A 123 3.69 0.94 3.91
C LYS A 123 2.18 1.29 3.99
N PRO A 124 1.77 2.27 4.82
CA PRO A 124 0.36 2.54 5.07
C PRO A 124 -0.28 3.48 4.03
N PHE A 125 0.55 4.23 3.31
CA PHE A 125 0.11 5.24 2.35
C PHE A 125 0.94 5.18 1.06
N ARG A 126 0.33 5.57 -0.06
CA ARG A 126 1.03 6.02 -1.25
C ARG A 126 0.81 7.53 -1.33
N ILE A 127 1.90 8.29 -1.27
CA ILE A 127 1.87 9.75 -1.28
C ILE A 127 2.54 10.23 -2.55
N ASN A 128 1.85 11.04 -3.35
CA ASN A 128 2.38 11.60 -4.59
C ASN A 128 2.26 13.12 -4.58
N SER A 129 3.21 13.81 -5.21
CA SER A 129 3.10 15.22 -5.61
C SER A 129 3.48 15.33 -7.09
N GLY A 130 2.50 15.62 -7.93
CA GLY A 130 2.67 15.54 -9.39
C GLY A 130 3.13 14.15 -9.84
N ASN A 131 4.29 14.07 -10.48
CA ASN A 131 4.92 12.84 -10.94
C ASN A 131 5.94 12.25 -9.94
N ILE A 132 6.08 12.83 -8.75
CA ILE A 132 6.97 12.36 -7.69
C ILE A 132 6.16 11.52 -6.70
N THR A 133 6.62 10.31 -6.40
CA THR A 133 6.10 9.46 -5.33
C THR A 133 7.06 9.51 -4.15
N LEU A 134 6.53 9.74 -2.94
CA LEU A 134 7.33 9.69 -1.73
C LEU A 134 7.68 8.24 -1.37
N ASP A 135 8.94 8.02 -1.02
CA ASP A 135 9.44 6.74 -0.58
C ASP A 135 9.01 6.47 0.84
N TYR A 136 8.67 5.20 1.10
CA TYR A 136 8.29 4.78 2.43
C TYR A 136 9.54 4.44 3.23
N LEU A 137 9.64 5.09 4.38
CA LEU A 137 10.83 5.16 5.22
C LEU A 137 10.62 4.49 6.60
N GLY A 138 9.42 4.01 6.90
CA GLY A 138 9.04 3.50 8.22
C GLY A 138 9.48 2.07 8.59
N GLY A 139 10.29 1.41 7.74
CA GLY A 139 10.77 0.04 7.96
C GLY A 139 9.76 -1.04 7.57
N SER A 140 10.11 -2.30 7.80
CA SER A 140 9.26 -3.46 7.51
C SER A 140 9.35 -4.49 8.63
N CYS A 141 8.24 -5.13 8.99
CA CYS A 141 8.28 -6.25 9.91
C CYS A 141 8.38 -7.57 9.13
N PRO A 142 9.18 -8.55 9.61
CA PRO A 142 9.36 -9.82 8.92
C PRO A 142 8.18 -10.79 9.06
N PHE A 143 7.16 -10.47 9.88
CA PHE A 143 6.05 -11.38 10.22
C PHE A 143 4.68 -10.80 9.86
N GLU A 144 3.74 -11.67 9.52
CA GLU A 144 2.37 -11.33 9.13
C GLU A 144 1.45 -11.04 10.34
N ILE A 145 0.17 -10.75 10.06
CA ILE A 145 -0.89 -10.52 11.04
C ILE A 145 -1.02 -11.74 11.96
N ASN A 146 -0.68 -11.55 13.24
CA ASN A 146 -0.65 -12.60 14.26
C ASN A 146 -2.06 -13.05 14.70
N THR A 147 -2.23 -14.31 15.08
CA THR A 147 -3.52 -14.91 15.45
C THR A 147 -3.85 -14.82 16.95
N ASN A 148 -2.92 -14.40 17.81
CA ASN A 148 -3.18 -14.15 19.24
C ASN A 148 -4.13 -12.94 19.40
N PRO A 149 -5.34 -13.12 19.97
CA PRO A 149 -6.30 -12.04 20.18
C PRO A 149 -5.76 -10.83 20.95
N GLU A 150 -4.79 -11.01 21.85
CA GLU A 150 -4.17 -9.91 22.61
C GLU A 150 -3.41 -8.91 21.72
N ARG A 151 -3.02 -9.35 20.51
CA ARG A 151 -2.40 -8.50 19.49
C ARG A 151 -3.43 -7.75 18.62
N TRP A 152 -4.69 -7.70 19.03
CA TRP A 152 -5.77 -7.02 18.31
C TRP A 152 -6.47 -6.00 19.19
N ASN A 153 -6.97 -4.95 18.56
CA ASN A 153 -7.88 -3.98 19.17
C ASN A 153 -9.31 -4.35 18.80
N THR A 154 -10.21 -4.38 19.78
CA THR A 154 -11.61 -4.72 19.56
C THR A 154 -12.42 -3.46 19.25
N ILE A 155 -13.27 -3.51 18.22
CA ILE A 155 -14.19 -2.45 17.83
C ILE A 155 -15.62 -3.01 17.89
N LYS A 156 -16.30 -2.73 19.00
CA LYS A 156 -17.69 -3.16 19.23
C LYS A 156 -18.66 -2.44 18.27
N PRO A 157 -19.88 -2.98 18.06
CA PRO A 157 -20.94 -2.32 17.32
C PRO A 157 -21.17 -0.88 17.77
N GLY A 158 -21.29 0.05 16.80
CA GLY A 158 -21.51 1.48 17.04
C GLY A 158 -20.32 2.22 17.66
N ARG A 159 -19.15 1.60 17.78
CA ARG A 159 -17.93 2.23 18.31
C ARG A 159 -16.96 2.60 17.20
N SER A 160 -16.16 3.61 17.50
CA SER A 160 -15.08 4.06 16.64
C SER A 160 -13.71 3.81 17.25
N PHE A 161 -12.71 3.62 16.40
CA PHE A 161 -11.31 3.47 16.72
C PHE A 161 -10.49 4.46 15.91
N LEU A 162 -9.58 5.19 16.56
CA LEU A 162 -8.71 6.16 15.90
C LEU A 162 -7.30 5.59 15.75
N LEU A 163 -6.85 5.48 14.50
CA LEU A 163 -5.45 5.25 14.14
C LEU A 163 -4.81 6.59 13.82
N SER A 164 -3.75 6.96 14.55
CA SER A 164 -2.97 8.17 14.26
C SER A 164 -1.54 7.78 13.91
N ILE A 165 -1.05 8.25 12.75
CA ILE A 165 0.28 7.96 12.21
C ILE A 165 1.02 9.27 11.95
N THR A 166 2.23 9.42 12.49
CA THR A 166 3.08 10.58 12.18
C THR A 166 3.72 10.38 10.80
N LEU A 167 3.23 11.07 9.77
CA LEU A 167 3.65 10.86 8.38
C LEU A 167 5.13 11.22 8.17
N ASN A 168 5.60 12.31 8.75
CA ASN A 168 6.97 12.78 8.55
C ASN A 168 8.02 12.06 9.43
N ASP A 169 7.62 11.04 10.19
CA ASP A 169 8.54 10.06 10.78
C ASP A 169 8.84 8.92 9.77
N ILE A 170 7.97 8.71 8.76
CA ILE A 170 8.02 7.57 7.81
C ILE A 170 7.96 7.97 6.33
N TYR A 171 7.95 9.27 6.02
CA TYR A 171 8.07 9.86 4.69
C TYR A 171 8.85 11.17 4.78
N ALA A 172 9.72 11.44 3.82
CA ALA A 172 10.32 12.76 3.66
C ALA A 172 9.43 13.60 2.73
N PHE A 173 8.99 14.77 3.18
CA PHE A 173 8.24 15.70 2.35
C PHE A 173 9.18 16.59 1.55
N ILE A 174 8.81 16.91 0.31
CA ILE A 174 9.59 17.75 -0.60
C ILE A 174 9.66 19.17 0.01
N PRO A 175 10.86 19.80 0.04
CA PRO A 175 11.04 21.19 0.47
C PRO A 175 10.07 22.17 -0.20
N GLY A 176 9.65 23.19 0.53
CA GLY A 176 8.65 24.18 0.12
C GLY A 176 7.20 23.66 0.14
N ASP A 177 6.26 24.55 -0.20
CA ASP A 177 4.83 24.25 -0.25
C ASP A 177 4.48 23.44 -1.49
N ASN A 178 4.10 22.18 -1.26
CA ASN A 178 3.78 21.22 -2.31
C ASN A 178 2.39 20.63 -2.09
N TYR A 179 1.68 20.35 -3.17
CA TYR A 179 0.37 19.70 -3.12
C TYR A 179 0.51 18.18 -3.25
N TYR A 180 -0.07 17.45 -2.30
CA TYR A 180 0.06 16.00 -2.19
C TYR A 180 -1.29 15.30 -2.34
N PHE A 181 -1.28 14.14 -2.99
CA PHE A 181 -2.36 13.15 -3.01
C PHE A 181 -1.96 11.97 -2.13
N ILE A 182 -2.77 11.66 -1.11
CA ILE A 182 -2.48 10.65 -0.09
C ILE A 182 -3.52 9.55 -0.19
N LYS A 183 -3.09 8.38 -0.64
CA LYS A 183 -3.92 7.17 -0.78
C LYS A 183 -3.53 6.12 0.26
N SER A 184 -4.50 5.57 0.99
CA SER A 184 -4.25 4.52 1.98
C SER A 184 -4.06 3.13 1.35
N SER A 185 -3.28 2.25 1.99
CA SER A 185 -2.99 0.88 1.53
C SER A 185 -4.05 -0.18 1.87
N GLY A 186 -5.17 0.23 2.48
CA GLY A 186 -6.23 -0.67 2.95
C GLY A 186 -5.87 -1.44 4.22
N TYR A 187 -6.87 -1.68 5.07
CA TYR A 187 -6.72 -2.25 6.39
C TYR A 187 -7.65 -3.45 6.57
N LYS A 188 -7.09 -4.57 7.05
CA LYS A 188 -7.86 -5.78 7.31
C LYS A 188 -8.49 -5.74 8.71
N PHE A 189 -9.77 -6.03 8.76
CA PHE A 189 -10.52 -6.30 9.98
C PHE A 189 -11.04 -7.72 9.94
N VAL A 190 -11.08 -8.39 11.09
CA VAL A 190 -11.58 -9.76 11.19
C VAL A 190 -12.67 -9.85 12.25
N ASN A 191 -13.58 -10.81 12.13
CA ASN A 191 -14.56 -11.11 13.18
C ASN A 191 -14.05 -12.22 14.13
N ASP A 192 -14.85 -12.56 15.13
CA ASP A 192 -14.57 -13.62 16.10
C ASP A 192 -14.40 -15.01 15.45
N LYS A 193 -15.21 -15.32 14.43
CA LYS A 193 -15.13 -16.61 13.70
C LYS A 193 -13.77 -16.80 13.02
N TRP A 194 -13.13 -15.71 12.58
CA TRP A 194 -11.79 -15.77 11.99
C TRP A 194 -10.77 -16.39 12.95
N PHE A 195 -10.78 -16.01 14.22
CA PHE A 195 -9.87 -16.57 15.23
C PHE A 195 -10.13 -18.06 15.46
N THR A 196 -11.41 -18.44 15.59
CA THR A 196 -11.82 -19.84 15.76
C THR A 196 -11.35 -20.70 14.59
N LEU A 197 -11.55 -20.25 13.35
CA LEU A 197 -11.13 -20.97 12.16
C LEU A 197 -9.60 -21.05 12.05
N LYS A 198 -8.87 -19.97 12.33
CA LYS A 198 -7.41 -20.01 12.38
C LYS A 198 -6.87 -20.99 13.43
N SER A 199 -7.51 -21.06 14.60
CA SER A 199 -7.15 -22.03 15.63
C SER A 199 -7.39 -23.48 15.16
N ILE A 200 -8.55 -23.76 14.54
CA ILE A 200 -8.86 -25.08 13.95
C ILE A 200 -7.84 -25.44 12.87
N ASN A 201 -7.49 -24.50 11.99
CA ASN A 201 -6.53 -24.71 10.91
C ASN A 201 -5.12 -25.02 11.44
N ASN A 202 -4.69 -24.34 12.52
CA ASN A 202 -3.42 -24.63 13.18
C ASN A 202 -3.41 -26.03 13.82
N ILE A 203 -4.51 -26.45 14.45
CA ILE A 203 -4.66 -27.81 14.99
C ILE A 203 -4.64 -28.85 13.87
N PHE A 204 -5.32 -28.58 12.75
CA PHE A 204 -5.35 -29.45 11.58
C PHE A 204 -3.95 -29.64 10.98
N LEU A 205 -3.20 -28.54 10.80
CA LEU A 205 -1.79 -28.58 10.37
C LEU A 205 -0.92 -29.42 11.30
N TYR A 206 -1.11 -29.25 12.61
CA TYR A 206 -0.39 -30.00 13.63
C TYR A 206 -0.64 -31.52 13.47
N PHE A 207 -1.91 -31.94 13.31
CA PHE A 207 -2.24 -33.36 13.09
C PHE A 207 -1.68 -33.92 11.78
N LEU A 208 -1.61 -33.10 10.73
CA LEU A 208 -1.00 -33.50 9.46
C LEU A 208 0.54 -33.51 9.50
N ASN A 209 1.15 -33.17 10.64
CA ASN A 209 2.59 -32.94 10.79
C ASN A 209 3.16 -31.93 9.77
N LEU A 210 2.31 -31.00 9.34
CA LEU A 210 2.65 -29.90 8.45
C LEU A 210 2.98 -28.69 9.31
N LYS A 211 3.96 -28.82 10.21
CA LYS A 211 4.36 -27.72 11.10
C LYS A 211 5.11 -26.66 10.32
N ILE A 212 4.54 -25.47 10.19
CA ILE A 212 5.30 -24.27 9.84
C ILE A 212 6.03 -23.82 11.10
N ASN A 213 7.26 -24.31 11.30
CA ASN A 213 8.13 -23.85 12.38
C ASN A 213 8.74 -22.49 11.98
N CYS A 214 7.92 -21.45 11.98
CA CYS A 214 8.43 -20.09 12.12
C CYS A 214 8.23 -19.74 13.60
N ALA A 215 9.33 -19.57 14.34
CA ALA A 215 9.24 -19.15 15.73
C ALA A 215 8.46 -17.82 15.77
N ASP A 216 7.32 -17.81 16.46
CA ASP A 216 6.48 -16.62 16.71
C ASP A 216 7.15 -15.63 17.71
N ASP A 217 8.42 -15.85 18.01
CA ASP A 217 9.11 -15.27 19.16
C ASP A 217 10.09 -14.17 18.74
N PHE A 218 9.69 -12.96 19.13
CA PHE A 218 10.50 -11.77 19.39
C PHE A 218 11.19 -11.05 18.23
N PHE A 219 10.95 -9.73 18.20
CA PHE A 219 11.74 -8.75 17.48
C PHE A 219 13.18 -8.77 18.02
N ASP A 220 14.07 -9.49 17.35
CA ASP A 220 15.52 -9.25 17.44
C ASP A 220 16.01 -8.78 16.07
N ILE A 221 16.35 -7.50 15.99
CA ILE A 221 16.80 -6.81 14.76
C ILE A 221 18.09 -7.45 14.20
N ASN A 222 18.79 -8.26 14.99
CA ASN A 222 20.09 -8.83 14.64
C ASN A 222 20.02 -10.25 14.06
N ASN A 223 18.87 -10.94 14.10
CA ASN A 223 18.76 -12.31 13.63
C ASN A 223 17.57 -12.47 12.67
N PHE A 224 17.82 -12.21 11.39
CA PHE A 224 16.96 -12.70 10.31
C PHE A 224 17.14 -14.22 10.20
N THR A 225 16.48 -15.00 11.04
CA THR A 225 16.33 -16.43 10.77
C THR A 225 15.38 -16.59 9.59
N THR A 226 15.94 -16.88 8.42
CA THR A 226 15.21 -17.32 7.24
C THR A 226 14.36 -18.53 7.61
N CYS A 227 13.02 -18.43 7.50
CA CYS A 227 12.17 -19.60 7.63
C CYS A 227 12.55 -20.58 6.51
N ASN A 228 13.17 -21.71 6.89
CA ASN A 228 13.41 -22.80 5.96
C ASN A 228 12.05 -23.34 5.51
N ASN A 229 11.75 -23.13 4.23
CA ASN A 229 10.52 -23.52 3.57
C ASN A 229 10.13 -24.97 3.88
N LEU A 230 8.86 -25.18 4.23
CA LEU A 230 8.27 -26.51 4.26
C LEU A 230 8.19 -27.07 2.85
N LEU A 231 8.63 -28.31 2.69
CA LEU A 231 8.25 -29.20 1.60
C LEU A 231 6.78 -29.64 1.78
N LEU A 232 5.85 -28.71 1.57
CA LEU A 232 4.50 -29.08 1.16
C LEU A 232 4.56 -29.39 -0.33
N ASP A 233 4.18 -30.61 -0.73
CA ASP A 233 3.90 -30.93 -2.13
C ASP A 233 2.93 -29.86 -2.68
N GLU A 234 3.26 -29.26 -3.83
CA GLU A 234 2.55 -28.12 -4.42
C GLU A 234 1.03 -28.31 -4.45
N LYS A 235 0.57 -29.56 -4.65
CA LYS A 235 -0.86 -29.90 -4.65
C LYS A 235 -1.53 -29.75 -3.28
N LYS A 236 -0.84 -30.14 -2.20
CA LYS A 236 -1.34 -29.98 -0.83
C LYS A 236 -1.32 -28.51 -0.43
N HIS A 237 -0.27 -27.79 -0.80
CA HIS A 237 -0.16 -26.33 -0.58
C HIS A 237 -1.30 -25.57 -1.28
N PHE A 238 -1.57 -25.90 -2.55
CA PHE A 238 -2.64 -25.27 -3.32
C PHE A 238 -4.03 -25.49 -2.69
N PHE A 239 -4.36 -26.73 -2.32
CA PHE A 239 -5.68 -27.07 -1.77
C PHE A 239 -5.92 -26.41 -0.41
N ILE A 240 -4.92 -26.47 0.48
CA ILE A 240 -4.96 -25.88 1.81
C ILE A 240 -5.11 -24.36 1.71
N ASN A 241 -4.34 -23.70 0.83
CA ASN A 241 -4.42 -22.26 0.65
C ASN A 241 -5.76 -21.81 0.07
N GLN A 242 -6.36 -22.57 -0.85
CA GLN A 242 -7.68 -22.22 -1.39
C GLN A 242 -8.79 -22.27 -0.33
N LEU A 243 -8.84 -23.35 0.46
CA LEU A 243 -9.86 -23.48 1.51
C LEU A 243 -9.72 -22.36 2.55
N TRP A 244 -8.49 -22.09 2.98
CA TRP A 244 -8.25 -21.06 3.98
C TRP A 244 -8.41 -19.65 3.45
N ALA A 245 -8.12 -19.39 2.18
CA ALA A 245 -8.39 -18.09 1.56
C ALA A 245 -9.89 -17.79 1.54
N ILE A 246 -10.73 -18.77 1.23
CA ILE A 246 -12.19 -18.62 1.25
C ILE A 246 -12.69 -18.32 2.67
N GLU A 247 -12.18 -19.03 3.68
CA GLU A 247 -12.54 -18.78 5.08
C GLU A 247 -12.05 -17.42 5.58
N ASP A 248 -10.86 -17.02 5.17
CA ASP A 248 -10.26 -15.73 5.47
C ASP A 248 -11.10 -14.59 4.89
N GLU A 249 -11.48 -14.67 3.61
CA GLU A 249 -12.31 -13.69 2.92
C GLU A 249 -13.72 -13.58 3.53
N LYS A 250 -14.33 -14.71 3.94
CA LYS A 250 -15.68 -14.69 4.55
C LYS A 250 -15.72 -14.06 5.94
N ASN A 251 -14.61 -14.08 6.66
CA ASN A 251 -14.53 -13.65 8.05
C ASN A 251 -13.62 -12.42 8.23
N SER A 252 -13.28 -11.76 7.14
CA SER A 252 -12.54 -10.52 7.14
C SER A 252 -13.09 -9.52 6.13
N ILE A 253 -12.81 -8.25 6.39
CA ILE A 253 -13.11 -7.15 5.47
C ILE A 253 -11.87 -6.30 5.30
N TYR A 254 -11.70 -5.74 4.11
CA TYR A 254 -10.66 -4.74 3.85
C TYR A 254 -11.30 -3.37 3.70
N VAL A 255 -10.87 -2.45 4.55
CA VAL A 255 -11.38 -1.08 4.60
C VAL A 255 -10.29 -0.14 4.16
N THR A 256 -10.56 0.64 3.12
CA THR A 256 -9.64 1.65 2.61
C THR A 256 -10.32 3.01 2.70
N PRO A 257 -9.81 3.94 3.51
CA PRO A 257 -10.28 5.32 3.51
C PRO A 257 -10.14 5.95 2.12
N ASP A 258 -10.99 6.92 1.83
CA ASP A 258 -10.89 7.71 0.61
C ASP A 258 -9.54 8.44 0.51
N GLU A 259 -9.12 8.65 -0.74
CA GLU A 259 -7.97 9.48 -1.03
C GLU A 259 -8.26 10.93 -0.65
N ILE A 260 -7.26 11.61 -0.10
CA ILE A 260 -7.33 13.03 0.19
C ILE A 260 -6.21 13.77 -0.52
N SER A 261 -6.38 15.09 -0.64
CA SER A 261 -5.35 15.98 -1.11
C SER A 261 -5.12 17.15 -0.15
N ILE A 262 -3.86 17.57 -0.01
CA ILE A 262 -3.46 18.58 0.97
C ILE A 262 -2.17 19.30 0.55
N SER A 263 -2.07 20.59 0.85
CA SER A 263 -0.81 21.35 0.71
C SER A 263 0.03 21.20 1.97
N ILE A 264 1.30 20.86 1.80
CA ILE A 264 2.26 20.67 2.89
C ILE A 264 3.56 21.38 2.52
N ASP A 265 3.97 22.30 3.38
CA ASP A 265 5.30 22.88 3.36
C ASP A 265 6.31 21.97 4.07
N GLY A 266 7.17 21.33 3.28
CA GLY A 266 8.17 20.38 3.75
C GLY A 266 9.31 21.01 4.55
N ASP A 267 9.60 22.30 4.36
CA ASP A 267 10.68 22.99 5.09
C ASP A 267 10.35 23.16 6.58
N ASN A 268 9.07 23.14 6.90
CA ASN A 268 8.54 23.30 8.25
C ASN A 268 8.38 21.97 9.02
N LEU A 269 8.88 20.86 8.47
CA LEU A 269 8.73 19.52 9.05
C LEU A 269 10.06 18.95 9.55
N LYS A 270 9.98 18.12 10.59
CA LYS A 270 11.11 17.27 10.98
C LYS A 270 11.36 16.27 9.84
N LEU A 271 12.61 16.15 9.39
CA LEU A 271 13.01 15.09 8.47
C LEU A 271 12.99 13.73 9.18
N PRO A 272 12.59 12.65 8.49
CA PRO A 272 12.73 11.30 9.01
C PRO A 272 14.22 10.94 9.01
N TYR A 273 14.74 10.64 10.22
CA TYR A 273 16.08 10.14 10.58
C TYR A 273 17.31 10.80 9.94
#